data_AF-A0A931D6R7-F1
#
_entry.id   AF-A0A931D6R7-F1
#
_cell.length_a   1.000
_cell.length_b   1.000
_cell.length_c   1.000
_cell.angle_alpha   90.00
_cell.angle_beta   90.00
_cell.angle_gamma   90.00
#
_symmetry.space_group_name_H-M   'P 1'
#
loop_
_entity.id
_entity.type
_entity.pdbx_description
1 polymer ?
#
loop_
_entity_poly.entity_id
_entity_poly.type
_entity_poly.pdbx_seq_one_letter_code
_entity_poly.pdbx_strand_id
1 'polypeptide(L)'
;MSDIKYVNPRRDGWWGELDLSYHRIPVTTRHELEVEQAALAVLAAHPPVGFAGNLEGVTLTAAQLKALVERAVADAEQKTERQREADAEERRRLGWMRIEEALSAPDADQVVVEGRWAGHTRCEATAWCWNLFQYEPHGFVHPGSQVRHEAMQKLQAGGLPEVFGYPERARELVARGLTPREYRRHKEALGANTFTDADVRHG
;
A
#
# COMPACT_ATOMS: atom_id res chain seq x y z
N MET A 1 -34.42 -11.71 7.24
CA MET A 1 -33.66 -10.50 6.84
C MET A 1 -33.29 -10.71 5.39
N SER A 2 -34.08 -10.10 4.50
CA SER A 2 -33.99 -10.36 3.07
C SER A 2 -32.80 -9.60 2.49
N ASP A 3 -31.93 -10.32 1.78
CA ASP A 3 -30.90 -9.75 0.91
C ASP A 3 -31.57 -8.81 -0.09
N ILE A 4 -31.42 -7.50 0.14
CA ILE A 4 -31.69 -6.50 -0.88
C ILE A 4 -30.55 -6.63 -1.89
N LYS A 5 -30.76 -7.48 -2.89
CA LYS A 5 -29.99 -7.43 -4.13
C LYS A 5 -30.26 -6.06 -4.74
N TYR A 6 -29.32 -5.12 -4.57
CA TYR A 6 -29.29 -3.91 -5.37
C TYR A 6 -29.11 -4.32 -6.83
N VAL A 7 -30.23 -4.36 -7.56
CA VAL A 7 -30.21 -4.45 -9.02
C VAL A 7 -29.65 -3.11 -9.50
N ASN A 8 -28.38 -3.10 -9.89
CA ASN A 8 -27.73 -1.92 -10.44
C ASN A 8 -28.45 -1.55 -11.75
N PRO A 9 -29.07 -0.35 -11.86
CA PRO A 9 -29.83 0.04 -13.05
C PRO A 9 -28.96 0.31 -14.30
N ARG A 10 -27.66 -0.04 -14.26
CA ARG A 10 -26.63 0.31 -15.26
C ARG A 10 -26.08 -0.87 -16.08
N ARG A 11 -26.86 -1.90 -16.48
CA ARG A 11 -26.26 -3.12 -17.08
C ARG A 11 -26.74 -3.62 -18.44
N ASP A 12 -27.60 -2.90 -19.16
CA ASP A 12 -28.18 -3.44 -20.41
C ASP A 12 -27.74 -2.67 -21.67
N GLY A 13 -26.43 -2.56 -21.90
CA GLY A 13 -25.88 -1.93 -23.11
C GLY A 13 -24.42 -2.32 -23.38
N TRP A 14 -23.95 -2.12 -24.61
CA TRP A 14 -22.61 -2.52 -25.06
C TRP A 14 -21.46 -1.93 -24.22
N TRP A 15 -21.67 -0.77 -23.59
CA TRP A 15 -20.70 -0.15 -22.68
C TRP A 15 -20.57 -0.91 -21.36
N GLY A 16 -21.65 -1.53 -20.88
CA GLY A 16 -21.63 -2.39 -19.68
C GLY A 16 -20.85 -3.67 -19.90
N GLU A 17 -20.81 -4.20 -21.13
CA GLU A 17 -19.95 -5.35 -21.47
C GLU A 17 -18.46 -5.03 -21.32
N LEU A 18 -18.10 -3.75 -21.49
CA LEU A 18 -16.74 -3.21 -21.36
C LEU A 18 -16.47 -2.62 -19.96
N ASP A 19 -17.37 -2.80 -18.99
CA ASP A 19 -17.31 -2.18 -17.66
C ASP A 19 -17.15 -0.64 -17.70
N LEU A 20 -17.63 -0.01 -18.78
CA LEU A 20 -17.65 1.44 -18.92
C LEU A 20 -18.91 2.01 -18.25
N SER A 21 -18.76 3.13 -17.57
CA SER A 21 -19.89 3.85 -16.98
C SER A 21 -19.93 5.30 -17.44
N TYR A 22 -21.15 5.85 -17.56
CA TYR A 22 -21.33 7.27 -17.81
C TYR A 22 -21.00 8.04 -16.53
N HIS A 23 -19.79 8.60 -16.45
CA HIS A 23 -19.37 9.44 -15.33
C HIS A 23 -19.74 10.90 -15.59
N ARG A 24 -20.99 11.25 -15.32
CA ARG A 24 -21.36 12.62 -14.94
C ARG A 24 -22.67 12.57 -14.16
N ILE A 25 -22.62 13.13 -12.95
CA ILE A 25 -23.70 13.41 -11.99
C ILE A 25 -23.86 12.33 -10.90
N PRO A 26 -23.58 12.64 -9.62
CA PRO A 26 -24.13 11.85 -8.51
C PRO A 26 -25.65 11.97 -8.59
N VAL A 27 -26.35 10.88 -8.89
CA VAL A 27 -27.81 10.87 -9.01
C VAL A 27 -28.41 10.96 -7.61
N THR A 28 -28.64 12.19 -7.17
CA THR A 28 -29.23 12.50 -5.86
C THR A 28 -30.68 12.96 -5.99
N THR A 29 -31.07 13.41 -7.18
CA THR A 29 -32.40 13.92 -7.48
C THR A 29 -33.03 13.22 -8.68
N ARG A 30 -34.36 13.31 -8.78
CA ARG A 30 -35.13 12.76 -9.91
C ARG A 30 -34.75 13.39 -11.26
N HIS A 31 -34.45 14.69 -11.27
CA HIS A 31 -34.04 15.40 -12.49
C HIS A 31 -32.72 14.85 -13.05
N GLU A 32 -31.76 14.57 -12.16
CA GLU A 32 -30.46 14.00 -12.53
C GLU A 32 -30.61 12.58 -13.11
N LEU A 33 -31.54 11.79 -12.57
CA LEU A 33 -31.87 10.47 -13.10
C LEU A 33 -32.43 10.56 -14.53
N GLU A 34 -33.33 11.51 -14.78
CA GLU A 34 -33.92 11.72 -16.12
C GLU A 34 -32.86 12.15 -17.15
N VAL A 35 -31.90 12.99 -16.75
CA VAL A 35 -30.77 13.40 -17.58
C VAL A 35 -29.82 12.22 -17.88
N GLU A 36 -29.49 11.40 -16.89
CA GLU A 36 -28.66 10.19 -17.08
C GLU A 36 -29.35 9.20 -18.04
N GLN A 37 -30.65 8.97 -17.85
CA GLN A 37 -31.43 8.08 -18.73
C GLN A 37 -31.46 8.57 -20.17
N ALA A 38 -31.60 9.88 -20.40
CA ALA A 38 -31.55 10.46 -21.74
C ALA A 38 -30.17 10.24 -22.41
N ALA A 39 -29.07 10.39 -21.67
CA ALA A 39 -27.73 10.13 -22.17
C ALA A 39 -27.51 8.64 -22.49
N LEU A 40 -27.95 7.73 -21.62
CA LEU A 40 -27.87 6.29 -21.84
C LEU A 40 -28.72 5.84 -23.05
N ALA A 41 -29.87 6.46 -23.28
CA ALA A 41 -30.71 6.18 -24.45
C ALA A 41 -29.99 6.51 -25.77
N VAL A 42 -29.19 7.59 -25.82
CA VAL A 42 -28.35 7.91 -26.99
C VAL A 42 -27.32 6.81 -27.23
N LEU A 43 -26.64 6.33 -26.19
CA LEU A 43 -25.67 5.24 -26.31
C LEU A 43 -26.31 3.93 -26.76
N ALA A 44 -27.51 3.62 -26.27
CA ALA A 44 -28.29 2.43 -26.66
C ALA A 44 -28.67 2.47 -28.15
N ALA A 45 -29.06 3.65 -28.66
CA ALA A 45 -29.46 3.83 -30.05
C ALA A 45 -28.29 3.76 -31.04
N HIS A 46 -27.04 3.88 -30.57
CA HIS A 46 -25.85 3.94 -31.41
C HIS A 46 -24.78 2.91 -30.96
N PRO A 47 -25.04 1.60 -31.14
CA PRO A 47 -24.03 0.60 -30.86
C PRO A 47 -22.85 0.75 -31.85
N PRO A 48 -21.60 0.65 -31.39
CA PRO A 48 -20.44 0.70 -32.27
C PRO A 48 -20.43 -0.52 -33.19
N VAL A 49 -20.19 -0.28 -34.47
CA VAL A 49 -19.98 -1.35 -35.46
C VAL A 49 -18.60 -2.01 -35.33
N GLY A 50 -17.69 -1.36 -34.59
CA GLY A 50 -16.35 -1.83 -34.28
C GLY A 50 -15.50 -0.71 -33.66
N PHE A 51 -14.36 -1.09 -33.11
CA PHE A 51 -13.40 -0.18 -32.49
C PHE A 51 -12.11 -0.17 -33.33
N ALA A 52 -11.46 0.98 -33.45
CA ALA A 52 -10.16 1.02 -34.11
C ALA A 52 -9.12 0.25 -33.27
N GLY A 53 -8.47 -0.74 -33.88
CA GLY A 53 -7.48 -1.61 -33.24
C GLY A 53 -6.04 -1.14 -33.40
N ASN A 54 -5.71 -0.48 -34.52
CA ASN A 54 -4.40 0.14 -34.75
C ASN A 54 -4.49 1.22 -35.83
N LEU A 55 -3.37 1.91 -36.09
CA LEU A 55 -3.26 2.94 -37.13
C LEU A 55 -3.36 2.37 -38.56
N GLU A 56 -3.31 1.04 -38.73
CA GLU A 56 -3.37 0.35 -40.02
C GLU A 56 -4.81 -0.03 -40.42
N GLY A 57 -5.81 0.42 -39.66
CA GLY A 57 -7.23 0.24 -39.99
C GLY A 57 -7.84 -1.10 -39.56
N VAL A 58 -7.14 -1.88 -38.72
CA VAL A 58 -7.73 -3.08 -38.10
C VAL A 58 -8.91 -2.66 -37.21
N THR A 59 -10.04 -3.35 -37.34
CA THR A 59 -11.22 -3.12 -36.51
C THR A 59 -11.39 -4.26 -35.50
N LEU A 60 -11.69 -3.92 -34.24
CA LEU A 60 -11.95 -4.83 -33.14
C LEU A 60 -13.45 -4.89 -32.85
N THR A 61 -13.95 -6.07 -32.50
CA THR A 61 -15.27 -6.22 -31.89
C THR A 61 -15.24 -5.79 -30.41
N ALA A 62 -16.42 -5.57 -29.81
CA ALA A 62 -16.52 -5.29 -28.37
C ALA A 62 -15.87 -6.40 -27.51
N ALA A 63 -16.09 -7.67 -27.89
CA ALA A 63 -15.48 -8.81 -27.19
C ALA A 63 -13.94 -8.82 -27.30
N GLN A 64 -13.38 -8.46 -28.45
CA GLN A 64 -11.93 -8.36 -28.62
C GLN A 64 -11.34 -7.20 -27.83
N LEU A 65 -12.01 -6.04 -27.82
CA LEU A 65 -11.60 -4.90 -26.99
C LEU A 65 -11.65 -5.26 -25.50
N LYS A 66 -12.71 -5.94 -25.05
CA LYS A 66 -12.82 -6.43 -23.67
C LYS A 66 -11.64 -7.31 -23.28
N ALA A 67 -11.31 -8.29 -24.11
CA ALA A 67 -10.17 -9.19 -23.85
C ALA A 67 -8.84 -8.45 -23.77
N LEU A 68 -8.65 -7.38 -24.56
CA LEU A 68 -7.46 -6.53 -24.47
C LEU A 68 -7.42 -5.74 -23.16
N VAL A 69 -8.57 -5.20 -22.72
CA VAL A 69 -8.68 -4.50 -21.42
C VAL A 69 -8.38 -5.46 -20.27
N GLU A 70 -9.01 -6.63 -20.23
CA GLU A 70 -8.79 -7.64 -19.19
C GLU A 70 -7.32 -8.08 -19.13
N ARG A 71 -6.69 -8.29 -20.29
CA ARG A 71 -5.26 -8.62 -20.35
C ARG A 71 -4.39 -7.46 -19.86
N ALA A 72 -4.68 -6.23 -20.27
CA ALA A 72 -3.91 -5.07 -19.82
C ALA A 72 -4.02 -4.85 -18.31
N VAL A 73 -5.21 -5.08 -17.72
CA VAL A 73 -5.43 -5.05 -16.27
C VAL A 73 -4.63 -6.15 -15.58
N ALA A 74 -4.72 -7.40 -16.05
CA ALA A 74 -3.98 -8.52 -15.46
C ALA A 74 -2.45 -8.32 -15.56
N ASP A 75 -1.95 -7.83 -16.69
CA ASP A 75 -0.53 -7.51 -16.90
C ASP A 75 -0.08 -6.38 -15.95
N ALA A 76 -0.92 -5.36 -15.75
CA ALA A 76 -0.65 -4.27 -14.82
C ALA A 76 -0.66 -4.76 -13.36
N GLU A 77 -1.65 -5.55 -12.94
CA GLU A 77 -1.73 -6.16 -11.62
C GLU A 77 -0.50 -7.03 -11.33
N GLN A 78 -0.13 -7.90 -12.27
CA GLN A 78 1.06 -8.74 -12.13
C GLN A 78 2.33 -7.91 -12.03
N LYS A 79 2.46 -6.85 -12.83
CA LYS A 79 3.62 -5.94 -12.78
C LYS A 79 3.68 -5.22 -11.44
N THR A 80 2.55 -4.72 -10.94
CA THR A 80 2.47 -4.07 -9.63
C THR A 80 2.83 -5.04 -8.51
N GLU A 81 2.36 -6.29 -8.56
CA GLU A 81 2.68 -7.28 -7.55
C GLU A 81 4.18 -7.63 -7.54
N ARG A 82 4.77 -7.89 -8.72
CA ARG A 82 6.22 -8.10 -8.84
C ARG A 82 7.02 -6.91 -8.31
N GLN A 83 6.57 -5.70 -8.58
CA GLN A 83 7.22 -4.50 -8.05
C GLN A 83 7.13 -4.44 -6.53
N ARG A 84 5.95 -4.74 -5.95
CA ARG A 84 5.77 -4.79 -4.49
C ARG A 84 6.66 -5.82 -3.83
N GLU A 85 6.76 -7.02 -4.41
CA GLU A 85 7.64 -8.08 -3.93
C GLU A 85 9.12 -7.64 -3.98
N ALA A 86 9.54 -7.04 -5.10
CA ALA A 86 10.91 -6.53 -5.25
C ALA A 86 11.22 -5.41 -4.25
N ASP A 87 10.30 -4.47 -4.06
CA ASP A 87 10.47 -3.37 -3.09
C ASP A 87 10.48 -3.90 -1.65
N ALA A 88 9.66 -4.91 -1.34
CA ALA A 88 9.65 -5.56 -0.03
C ALA A 88 10.98 -6.28 0.25
N GLU A 89 11.54 -6.96 -0.75
CA GLU A 89 12.85 -7.59 -0.64
C GLU A 89 13.96 -6.57 -0.42
N GLU A 90 13.95 -5.48 -1.18
CA GLU A 90 14.93 -4.41 -1.02
C GLU A 90 14.85 -3.77 0.37
N ARG A 91 13.63 -3.56 0.90
CA ARG A 91 13.44 -3.11 2.28
C ARG A 91 13.96 -4.11 3.30
N ARG A 92 13.75 -5.41 3.10
CA ARG A 92 14.31 -6.45 3.99
C ARG A 92 15.82 -6.36 4.01
N ARG A 93 16.45 -6.32 2.83
CA ARG A 93 17.90 -6.19 2.65
C ARG A 93 18.46 -4.93 3.32
N LEU A 94 17.86 -3.78 3.03
CA LEU A 94 18.24 -2.50 3.63
C LEU A 94 18.15 -2.55 5.16
N GLY A 95 17.05 -3.07 5.69
CA GLY A 95 16.86 -3.14 7.13
C GLY A 95 17.87 -4.05 7.83
N TRP A 96 18.25 -5.18 7.23
CA TRP A 96 19.36 -6.01 7.73
C TRP A 96 20.68 -5.25 7.70
N MET A 97 21.01 -4.62 6.56
CA MET A 97 22.23 -3.81 6.43
C MET A 97 22.32 -2.75 7.52
N ARG A 98 21.23 -2.01 7.77
CA ARG A 98 21.19 -0.94 8.78
C ARG A 98 21.32 -1.46 10.21
N ILE A 99 20.78 -2.64 10.51
CA ILE A 99 20.97 -3.29 11.81
C ILE A 99 22.44 -3.67 12.00
N GLU A 100 23.08 -4.27 11.00
CA GLU A 100 24.48 -4.68 11.08
C GLU A 100 25.43 -3.48 11.17
N GLU A 101 25.14 -2.39 10.45
CA GLU A 101 25.85 -1.11 10.57
C GLU A 101 25.75 -0.55 11.98
N ALA A 102 24.55 -0.52 12.56
CA ALA A 102 24.34 -0.01 13.92
C ALA A 102 25.09 -0.84 14.97
N LEU A 103 25.14 -2.16 14.81
CA LEU A 103 25.84 -3.08 15.72
C LEU A 103 27.37 -3.00 15.60
N SER A 104 27.88 -2.49 14.47
CA SER A 104 29.32 -2.36 14.20
C SER A 104 29.83 -0.93 14.36
N ALA A 105 28.96 0.01 14.73
CA ALA A 105 29.32 1.42 14.85
C ALA A 105 30.25 1.66 16.06
N PRO A 106 31.15 2.67 16.00
CA PRO A 106 32.06 2.98 17.11
C PRO A 106 31.36 3.33 18.43
N ASP A 107 30.13 3.82 18.35
CA ASP A 107 29.28 4.20 19.47
C ASP A 107 28.23 3.12 19.81
N ALA A 108 28.33 1.91 19.23
CA ALA A 108 27.33 0.86 19.37
C ALA A 108 26.99 0.55 20.83
N ASP A 109 28.02 0.41 21.67
CA ASP A 109 27.89 0.04 23.10
C ASP A 109 27.57 1.23 24.01
N GLN A 110 27.50 2.46 23.48
CA GLN A 110 27.15 3.62 24.29
C GLN A 110 25.71 3.52 24.75
N VAL A 111 25.51 3.60 26.06
CA VAL A 111 24.18 3.60 26.66
C VAL A 111 23.53 4.96 26.46
N VAL A 112 22.29 4.96 25.99
CA VAL A 112 21.45 6.15 25.92
C VAL A 112 21.08 6.57 27.34
N VAL A 113 21.43 7.79 27.72
CA VAL A 113 21.24 8.30 29.10
C VAL A 113 19.99 9.15 29.28
N GLU A 114 19.44 9.70 28.20
CA GLU A 114 18.31 10.62 28.21
C GLU A 114 17.26 10.23 27.15
N GLY A 115 16.03 10.72 27.32
CA GLY A 115 14.92 10.43 26.41
C GLY A 115 14.24 9.08 26.67
N ARG A 116 13.31 8.69 25.80
CA ARG A 116 12.53 7.46 26.01
C ARG A 116 13.31 6.21 25.67
N TRP A 117 14.43 6.33 24.96
CA TRP A 117 15.37 5.23 24.71
C TRP A 117 16.37 5.00 25.84
N ALA A 118 16.33 5.80 26.91
CA ALA A 118 17.25 5.65 28.04
C ALA A 118 17.29 4.21 28.57
N GLY A 119 18.50 3.72 28.80
CA GLY A 119 18.81 2.35 29.26
C GLY A 119 19.10 1.34 28.14
N HIS A 120 18.79 1.64 26.87
CA HIS A 120 19.26 0.85 25.73
C HIS A 120 20.63 1.32 25.27
N THR A 121 21.41 0.43 24.65
CA THR A 121 22.57 0.86 23.87
C THR A 121 22.13 1.55 22.57
N ARG A 122 22.97 2.41 22.01
CA ARG A 122 22.67 3.10 20.74
C ARG A 122 22.44 2.11 19.60
N CYS A 123 23.20 1.02 19.55
CA CYS A 123 22.99 -0.01 18.54
C CYS A 123 21.65 -0.72 18.67
N GLU A 124 21.24 -1.08 19.89
CA GLU A 124 19.96 -1.73 20.16
C GLU A 124 18.80 -0.82 19.81
N ALA A 125 18.83 0.44 20.27
CA ALA A 125 17.78 1.41 20.00
C ALA A 125 17.61 1.64 18.48
N THR A 126 18.71 1.77 17.75
CA THR A 126 18.71 1.94 16.30
C THR A 126 18.15 0.71 15.59
N ALA A 127 18.61 -0.48 15.98
CA ALA A 127 18.15 -1.74 15.40
C ALA A 127 16.65 -2.00 15.66
N TRP A 128 16.16 -1.66 16.86
CA TRP A 128 14.74 -1.72 17.18
C TRP A 128 13.93 -0.75 16.36
N CYS A 129 14.39 0.48 16.16
CA CYS A 129 13.71 1.43 15.29
C CYS A 129 13.51 0.85 13.89
N TRP A 130 14.59 0.37 13.24
CA TRP A 130 14.49 -0.21 11.89
C TRP A 130 13.48 -1.36 11.79
N ASN A 131 13.44 -2.23 12.80
CA ASN A 131 12.49 -3.32 12.85
C ASN A 131 11.04 -2.85 13.05
N LEU A 132 10.80 -1.98 14.04
CA LEU A 132 9.46 -1.56 14.41
C LEU A 132 8.80 -0.69 13.34
N PHE A 133 9.56 0.21 12.70
CA PHE A 133 9.05 0.99 11.58
C PHE A 133 8.64 0.13 10.38
N GLN A 134 9.34 -0.97 10.15
CA GLN A 134 9.13 -1.84 9.00
C GLN A 134 8.01 -2.86 9.22
N TYR A 135 7.90 -3.41 10.44
CA TYR A 135 7.00 -4.52 10.75
C TYR A 135 5.81 -4.16 11.65
N GLU A 136 5.80 -3.00 12.30
CA GLU A 136 4.69 -2.54 13.15
C GLU A 136 4.21 -1.12 12.78
N PRO A 137 3.93 -0.79 11.51
CA PRO A 137 3.63 0.58 11.07
C PRO A 137 2.30 1.14 11.57
N HIS A 138 1.39 0.30 12.07
CA HIS A 138 0.09 0.72 12.61
C HIS A 138 0.08 0.74 14.15
N GLY A 139 1.17 0.36 14.82
CA GLY A 139 1.15 0.09 16.26
C GLY A 139 0.98 1.34 17.12
N PHE A 140 1.52 2.47 16.68
CA PHE A 140 1.67 3.64 17.57
C PHE A 140 1.53 5.01 16.89
N VAL A 141 1.76 5.09 15.57
CA VAL A 141 1.60 6.31 14.79
C VAL A 141 0.98 5.93 13.45
N HIS A 142 0.03 6.71 12.95
CA HIS A 142 -0.59 6.45 11.65
C HIS A 142 0.49 6.40 10.54
N PRO A 143 0.46 5.40 9.64
CA PRO A 143 1.50 5.24 8.60
C PRO A 143 1.69 6.50 7.75
N GLY A 144 0.62 7.13 7.27
CA GLY A 144 0.69 8.35 6.47
C GLY A 144 0.89 9.65 7.26
N SER A 145 1.26 9.58 8.54
CA SER A 145 1.44 10.81 9.35
C SER A 145 2.78 11.48 9.10
N GLN A 146 2.78 12.82 9.18
CA GLN A 146 4.01 13.62 9.13
C GLN A 146 5.01 13.22 10.22
N VAL A 147 4.52 12.88 11.43
CA VAL A 147 5.36 12.44 12.55
C VAL A 147 6.15 11.18 12.20
N ARG A 148 5.53 10.20 11.53
CA ARG A 148 6.22 8.98 11.09
C ARG A 148 7.28 9.33 10.04
N HIS A 149 6.95 10.20 9.10
CA HIS A 149 7.87 10.64 8.04
C HIS A 149 9.12 11.31 8.60
N GLU A 150 8.96 12.31 9.47
CA GLU A 150 10.08 13.01 10.13
C GLU A 150 10.93 12.06 10.98
N ALA A 151 10.30 11.13 11.67
CA ALA A 151 11.00 10.15 12.49
C ALA A 151 11.81 9.15 11.64
N MET A 152 11.31 8.73 10.48
CA MET A 152 12.05 7.91 9.53
C MET A 152 13.23 8.67 8.93
N GLN A 153 13.06 9.95 8.57
CA GLN A 153 14.16 10.81 8.11
C GLN A 153 15.25 10.94 9.18
N LYS A 154 14.86 11.15 10.43
CA LYS A 154 15.81 11.22 11.56
C LYS A 154 16.58 9.91 11.74
N LEU A 155 15.90 8.76 11.64
CA LEU A 155 16.54 7.44 11.70
C LEU A 155 17.54 7.24 10.56
N GLN A 156 17.16 7.60 9.33
CA GLN A 156 18.02 7.50 8.16
C GLN A 156 19.26 8.40 8.26
N ALA A 157 19.15 9.55 8.93
CA ALA A 157 20.27 10.44 9.21
C ALA A 157 21.17 9.96 10.38
N GLY A 158 20.90 8.78 10.95
CA GLY A 158 21.66 8.22 12.09
C GLY A 158 21.23 8.75 13.46
N GLY A 159 20.12 9.50 13.53
CA GLY A 159 19.53 9.95 14.78
C GLY A 159 18.59 8.91 15.38
N LEU A 160 18.39 8.95 16.70
CA LEU A 160 17.37 8.14 17.38
C LEU A 160 16.04 8.91 17.43
N PRO A 161 14.98 8.44 16.76
CA PRO A 161 13.68 9.08 16.84
C PRO A 161 12.92 8.72 18.11
N GLU A 162 12.29 9.72 18.71
CA GLU A 162 11.43 9.60 19.90
C GLU A 162 9.99 9.27 19.50
N VAL A 163 9.82 8.23 18.66
CA VAL A 163 8.49 7.83 18.19
C VAL A 163 7.66 7.33 19.35
N PHE A 164 6.41 7.77 19.41
CA PHE A 164 5.49 7.34 20.43
C PHE A 164 5.40 5.80 20.47
N GLY A 165 5.61 5.19 21.64
CA GLY A 165 5.36 3.77 21.89
C GLY A 165 6.42 2.77 21.39
N TYR A 166 7.28 3.14 20.44
CA TYR A 166 8.37 2.24 19.99
C TYR A 166 9.42 1.93 21.06
N PRO A 167 9.89 2.88 21.89
CA PRO A 167 10.81 2.56 22.98
C PRO A 167 10.18 1.59 23.99
N GLU A 168 8.92 1.79 24.35
CA GLU A 168 8.20 0.88 25.26
C GLU A 168 8.02 -0.50 24.64
N ARG A 169 7.67 -0.54 23.35
CA ARG A 169 7.56 -1.79 22.60
C ARG A 169 8.88 -2.55 22.52
N ALA A 170 9.99 -1.85 22.33
CA ALA A 170 11.32 -2.45 22.35
C ALA A 170 11.63 -3.06 23.73
N ARG A 171 11.32 -2.35 24.83
CA ARG A 171 11.47 -2.88 26.18
C ARG A 171 10.63 -4.14 26.41
N GLU A 172 9.39 -4.17 25.94
CA GLU A 172 8.54 -5.37 26.04
C GLU A 172 9.14 -6.56 25.30
N LEU A 173 9.69 -6.34 24.11
CA LEU A 173 10.31 -7.41 23.30
C LEU A 173 11.60 -7.91 23.96
N VAL A 174 12.42 -7.01 24.49
CA VAL A 174 13.63 -7.35 25.26
C VAL A 174 13.26 -8.11 26.54
N ALA A 175 12.23 -7.71 27.27
CA ALA A 175 11.75 -8.40 28.46
C ALA A 175 11.23 -9.83 28.16
N ARG A 176 10.82 -10.09 26.91
CA ARG A 176 10.48 -11.43 26.40
C ARG A 176 11.70 -12.22 25.92
N GLY A 177 12.90 -11.68 26.06
CA GLY A 177 14.15 -12.30 25.66
C GLY A 177 14.44 -12.22 24.16
N LEU A 178 13.78 -11.33 23.41
CA LEU A 178 14.06 -11.15 21.99
C LEU A 178 15.10 -10.07 21.77
N THR A 179 16.09 -10.38 20.94
CA THR A 179 16.98 -9.38 20.34
C THR A 179 16.40 -8.81 19.03
N PRO A 180 16.89 -7.65 18.56
CA PRO A 180 16.47 -7.11 17.26
C PRO A 180 16.66 -8.10 16.09
N ARG A 181 17.77 -8.85 16.07
CA ARG A 181 18.05 -9.84 15.02
C ARG A 181 17.03 -10.99 15.05
N GLU A 182 16.75 -11.52 16.23
CA GLU A 182 15.79 -12.63 16.39
C GLU A 182 14.37 -12.20 16.05
N TYR A 183 13.95 -11.02 16.52
CA TYR A 183 12.64 -10.47 16.20
C TYR A 183 12.44 -10.36 14.68
N ARG A 184 13.44 -9.83 13.96
CA ARG A 184 13.38 -9.72 12.50
C ARG A 184 13.27 -11.09 11.83
N ARG A 185 14.13 -12.03 12.20
CA ARG A 185 14.08 -13.41 11.67
C ARG A 185 12.71 -14.05 11.90
N HIS A 186 12.13 -13.86 13.08
CA HIS A 186 10.78 -14.35 13.37
C HIS A 186 9.72 -13.70 12.49
N LYS A 187 9.77 -12.38 12.27
CA LYS A 187 8.82 -11.69 11.37
C LYS A 187 8.96 -12.17 9.93
N GLU A 188 10.18 -12.29 9.44
CA GLU A 188 10.46 -12.76 8.08
C GLU A 188 10.03 -14.23 7.88
N ALA A 189 10.28 -15.11 8.86
CA ALA A 189 9.84 -16.51 8.83
C ALA A 189 8.32 -16.67 8.85
N LEU A 190 7.60 -15.75 9.50
CA LEU A 190 6.13 -15.71 9.50
C LEU A 190 5.54 -15.07 8.23
N GLY A 191 6.37 -14.64 7.28
CA GLY A 191 5.92 -13.95 6.07
C GLY A 191 5.31 -12.58 6.37
N ALA A 192 5.73 -11.90 7.44
CA ALA A 192 5.21 -10.60 7.78
C ALA A 192 5.54 -9.58 6.68
N ASN A 193 4.49 -8.88 6.22
CA ASN A 193 4.65 -7.83 5.21
C ASN A 193 5.48 -6.66 5.75
N THR A 194 6.25 -6.05 4.85
CA THR A 194 6.98 -4.80 5.11
C THR A 194 6.26 -3.66 4.41
N PHE A 195 6.16 -2.51 5.05
CA PHE A 195 5.27 -1.44 4.60
C PHE A 195 6.01 -0.17 4.23
N THR A 196 5.46 0.54 3.24
CA THR A 196 5.74 1.96 2.94
C THR A 196 4.48 2.79 3.06
N ASP A 197 4.62 4.12 3.11
CA ASP A 197 3.48 5.03 3.13
C ASP A 197 2.62 4.88 1.85
N ALA A 198 3.21 4.45 0.73
CA ALA A 198 2.52 4.18 -0.54
C ALA A 198 1.68 2.89 -0.52
N ASP A 199 1.92 1.97 0.41
CA ASP A 199 1.16 0.72 0.55
C ASP A 199 -0.12 0.90 1.38
N VAL A 200 -0.34 2.10 1.93
CA VAL A 200 -1.43 2.39 2.85
C VAL A 200 -2.54 3.11 2.07
N ARG A 201 -3.71 2.47 1.93
CA ARG A 201 -4.88 3.14 1.34
C ARG A 201 -5.18 4.41 2.13
N HIS A 202 -5.19 5.55 1.46
CA HIS A 202 -5.80 6.77 1.98
C HIS A 202 -7.31 6.49 2.12
N GLY A 203 -7.74 6.23 3.35
CA GLY A 203 -9.15 6.16 3.72
C GLY A 203 -9.77 7.54 3.78
#